data_AF-A0A674H7F3-F1
#
_entry.id   AF-A0A674H7F3-F1
#
_cell.length_a   1.000
_cell.length_b   1.000
_cell.length_c   1.000
_cell.angle_alpha   90.00
_cell.angle_beta   90.00
_cell.angle_gamma   90.00
#
_symmetry.space_group_name_H-M   'P 1'
#
loop_
_entity.id
_entity.type
_entity.pdbx_description
1 polymer ?
#
loop_
_entity_poly.entity_id
_entity_poly.type
_entity_poly.pdbx_seq_one_letter_code
_entity_poly.pdbx_strand_id
1 'polypeptide(L)'
;MVELSAKVSRTLNKTTPGIQIWRIENMEMVPVPTKSYGNFYEGDCYVLLSVGNFSYDIHYWLGKESSQDEQGAAAIYTTQMDDHLGSVAVQHREAQGHESDTFRAYFKQGLVYKKGGVASGMKHVETNTYNVQRLLHVKGKKNVVAGEVEMSWKSFNRGDVFLLDLGQLIIQWNGPESNRNERLRVWSGGDNPIKSYHPVMEMGFSNPLSKPFFIYFSPVSVSNTSGNLVIQEVAVRPLTQDMLLHEDCYILDQGGIKIFVWKGKNANKEEKQQAMSRALGFIKAKNYPDSTSVETENDGSESAIFRQLFQKWTVPNQSSGLGKTHTVGKVAKVEQVKFDATTLHAKPQMAAQQKMVDDGSGEVEVWRVEDNELVPVEKKWLGHFYGGDCYLVLYTYFVGPKVNRIIYIWQGRQASTDELAASAYQAVALDQKYNNEPVQIRVTMGKEPAHLMAIFKGKMVVYAGGTSRAGSTEPTPSTRLFQVHGTNEYNTKAFEVPVRASSLNSNDVFVLKTPSCCYLWYGKGCSGDEREMAKTVADIISKLEKPVIAEGQEPPEFWLALGGKSQYASSKRLQEENPSVPPRLFECSNKTGTFLATEIIDFTQDDLEESDVYLLDAWDQVSWGSMEHGTDL
;
A
#
# COMPACT_ATOMS: atom_id res chain seq x y z
N MET A 1 -1.83 22.41 35.69
CA MET A 1 -1.22 21.72 34.54
C MET A 1 -0.43 20.55 35.12
N VAL A 2 -0.92 19.33 34.95
CA VAL A 2 -0.24 18.14 35.51
C VAL A 2 0.80 17.72 34.49
N GLU A 3 2.09 17.80 34.83
CA GLU A 3 3.15 17.27 33.96
C GLU A 3 3.06 15.74 33.89
N LEU A 4 3.55 15.16 32.78
CA LEU A 4 3.74 13.73 32.64
C LEU A 4 4.46 13.22 33.89
N SER A 5 3.84 12.29 34.62
CA SER A 5 4.34 11.95 35.95
C SER A 5 5.81 11.54 35.88
N ALA A 6 6.63 12.00 36.84
CA ALA A 6 8.07 11.70 36.86
C ALA A 6 8.35 10.19 36.83
N LYS A 7 7.38 9.37 37.25
CA LYS A 7 7.41 7.91 37.17
C LYS A 7 7.32 7.41 35.72
N VAL A 8 6.41 7.96 34.91
CA VAL A 8 6.24 7.57 33.50
C VAL A 8 7.38 8.08 32.64
N SER A 9 7.80 9.35 32.82
CA SER A 9 8.91 9.91 32.03
C SER A 9 10.23 9.14 32.22
N ARG A 10 10.47 8.57 33.42
CA ARG A 10 11.65 7.74 33.71
C ARG A 10 11.57 6.32 33.13
N THR A 11 10.38 5.78 32.91
CA THR A 11 10.19 4.41 32.40
C THR A 11 9.93 4.36 30.89
N LEU A 12 9.73 5.52 30.26
CA LEU A 12 9.46 5.63 28.83
C LEU A 12 10.72 5.36 28.00
N ASN A 13 10.79 4.19 27.37
CA ASN A 13 11.82 3.89 26.40
C ASN A 13 11.48 4.57 25.06
N LYS A 14 12.38 5.44 24.57
CA LYS A 14 12.21 6.18 23.30
C LYS A 14 13.11 5.64 22.18
N THR A 15 14.05 4.76 22.50
CA THR A 15 15.16 4.43 21.59
C THR A 15 15.12 2.99 21.09
N THR A 16 14.49 2.09 21.84
CA THR A 16 14.38 0.69 21.45
C THR A 16 13.05 0.46 20.74
N PRO A 17 13.07 -0.11 19.51
CA PRO A 17 11.84 -0.45 18.82
C PRO A 17 10.98 -1.43 19.62
N GLY A 18 9.67 -1.20 19.63
CA GLY A 18 8.69 -2.03 20.35
C GLY A 18 7.51 -1.24 20.90
N ILE A 19 6.61 -1.95 21.59
CA ILE A 19 5.40 -1.37 22.19
C ILE A 19 5.51 -1.28 23.72
N GLN A 20 4.92 -0.23 24.28
CA GLN A 20 4.77 -0.01 25.73
C GLN A 20 3.32 0.37 26.02
N ILE A 21 2.70 -0.27 27.02
CA ILE A 21 1.28 -0.10 27.34
C ILE A 21 1.12 0.35 28.80
N TRP A 22 0.25 1.33 29.02
CA TRP A 22 -0.19 1.80 30.32
C TRP A 22 -1.71 1.75 30.42
N ARG A 23 -2.21 1.42 31.60
CA ARG A 23 -3.62 1.50 31.99
C ARG A 23 -3.84 2.78 32.79
N ILE A 24 -4.97 3.44 32.58
CA ILE A 24 -5.39 4.56 33.43
C ILE A 24 -6.03 3.97 34.68
N GLU A 25 -5.39 4.14 35.84
CA GLU A 25 -5.92 3.72 37.14
C GLU A 25 -5.98 4.93 38.07
N ASN A 26 -7.19 5.28 38.54
CA ASN A 26 -7.41 6.45 39.40
C ASN A 26 -6.79 7.75 38.83
N MET A 27 -6.95 7.98 37.53
CA MET A 27 -6.38 9.12 36.77
C MET A 27 -4.85 9.14 36.67
N GLU A 28 -4.16 8.04 37.01
CA GLU A 28 -2.72 7.89 36.81
C GLU A 28 -2.40 6.82 35.76
N MET A 29 -1.32 7.02 35.00
CA MET A 29 -0.79 5.99 34.10
C MET A 29 -0.01 4.93 34.88
N VAL A 30 -0.49 3.69 34.84
CA VAL A 30 0.15 2.53 35.47
C VAL A 30 0.62 1.57 34.37
N PRO A 31 1.91 1.18 34.34
CA PRO A 31 2.43 0.28 33.30
C PRO A 31 1.78 -1.08 33.37
N VAL A 32 1.36 -1.60 32.22
CA VAL A 32 0.80 -2.95 32.08
C VAL A 32 1.96 -3.95 32.01
N PRO A 33 1.90 -5.09 32.72
CA PRO A 33 2.88 -6.16 32.56
C PRO A 33 2.94 -6.67 31.12
N THR A 34 4.14 -6.91 30.58
CA THR A 34 4.33 -7.34 29.19
C THR A 34 3.61 -8.65 28.86
N LYS A 35 3.51 -9.58 29.82
CA LYS A 35 2.75 -10.83 29.68
C LYS A 35 1.24 -10.62 29.49
N SER A 36 0.72 -9.48 29.91
CA SER A 36 -0.71 -9.14 29.82
C SER A 36 -1.04 -8.32 28.58
N TYR A 37 -0.06 -8.03 27.70
CA TYR A 37 -0.30 -7.30 26.47
C TYR A 37 -1.34 -8.04 25.61
N GLY A 38 -2.25 -7.27 24.99
CA GLY A 38 -3.42 -7.80 24.29
C GLY A 38 -4.65 -7.98 25.17
N ASN A 39 -4.54 -7.90 26.51
CA ASN A 39 -5.69 -7.96 27.41
C ASN A 39 -6.14 -6.56 27.84
N PHE A 40 -7.39 -6.22 27.53
CA PHE A 40 -7.99 -4.92 27.83
C PHE A 40 -9.28 -5.11 28.64
N TYR A 41 -9.44 -4.34 29.71
CA TYR A 41 -10.68 -4.32 30.48
C TYR A 41 -11.66 -3.33 29.84
N GLU A 42 -12.92 -3.76 29.64
CA GLU A 42 -13.95 -2.95 28.97
C GLU A 42 -14.31 -1.69 29.77
N GLY A 43 -14.10 -1.72 31.09
CA GLY A 43 -14.36 -0.60 31.99
C GLY A 43 -13.25 0.45 32.06
N ASP A 44 -12.16 0.32 31.31
CA ASP A 44 -10.98 1.17 31.47
C ASP A 44 -10.49 1.81 30.16
N CYS A 45 -9.53 2.72 30.31
CA CYS A 45 -8.78 3.32 29.20
C CYS A 45 -7.29 2.94 29.27
N TYR A 46 -6.66 2.86 28.11
CA TYR A 46 -5.25 2.51 27.97
C TYR A 46 -4.54 3.49 27.04
N VAL A 47 -3.24 3.64 27.24
CA VAL A 47 -2.34 4.37 26.34
C VAL A 47 -1.24 3.40 25.91
N LEU A 48 -0.99 3.30 24.61
CA LEU A 48 0.05 2.50 24.00
C LEU A 48 0.98 3.42 23.21
N LEU A 49 2.29 3.26 23.40
CA LEU A 49 3.33 3.88 22.59
C LEU A 49 4.04 2.80 21.79
N SER A 50 4.03 2.93 20.48
CA SER A 50 4.87 2.16 19.56
C SER A 50 6.07 3.02 19.16
N VAL A 51 7.26 2.47 19.34
CA VAL A 51 8.52 3.07 18.89
C VAL A 51 9.00 2.31 17.67
N GLY A 52 9.02 2.98 16.52
CA GLY A 52 9.63 2.48 15.28
C GLY A 52 11.10 2.89 15.16
N ASN A 53 11.73 2.55 14.03
CA ASN A 53 13.12 2.95 13.77
C ASN A 53 13.29 4.48 13.66
N PHE A 54 12.24 5.20 13.24
CA PHE A 54 12.24 6.67 13.09
C PHE A 54 10.84 7.31 13.28
N SER A 55 9.90 6.59 13.88
CA SER A 55 8.51 7.05 14.06
C SER A 55 8.02 6.70 15.46
N TYR A 56 7.06 7.50 15.94
CA TYR A 56 6.36 7.24 17.19
C TYR A 56 4.86 7.25 16.91
N ASP A 57 4.17 6.21 17.35
CA ASP A 57 2.71 6.12 17.27
C ASP A 57 2.15 5.99 18.68
N ILE A 58 1.26 6.91 19.07
CA ILE A 58 0.62 6.90 20.38
C ILE A 58 -0.86 6.59 20.18
N HIS A 59 -1.30 5.45 20.68
CA HIS A 59 -2.69 5.03 20.65
C HIS A 59 -3.29 5.20 22.04
N TYR A 60 -4.51 5.73 22.13
CA TYR A 60 -5.28 5.63 23.36
C TYR A 60 -6.58 4.89 23.10
N TRP A 61 -6.74 3.78 23.82
CA TRP A 61 -7.84 2.85 23.66
C TRP A 61 -8.90 3.09 24.73
N LEU A 62 -10.15 3.18 24.30
CA LEU A 62 -11.32 3.48 25.12
C LEU A 62 -12.21 2.25 25.23
N GLY A 63 -12.32 1.71 26.44
CA GLY A 63 -13.23 0.61 26.74
C GLY A 63 -14.69 1.02 26.65
N LYS A 64 -15.55 0.09 26.24
CA LYS A 64 -16.98 0.34 26.03
C LYS A 64 -17.72 0.81 27.29
N GLU A 65 -17.27 0.36 28.46
CA GLU A 65 -17.85 0.67 29.77
C GLU A 65 -16.98 1.68 30.56
N SER A 66 -15.98 2.29 29.92
CA SER A 66 -15.05 3.24 30.56
C SER A 66 -15.71 4.57 30.92
N SER A 67 -15.26 5.19 32.01
CA SER A 67 -15.80 6.46 32.49
C SER A 67 -15.31 7.66 31.65
N GLN A 68 -16.12 8.73 31.56
CA GLN A 68 -15.72 9.95 30.82
C GLN A 68 -14.44 10.58 31.38
N ASP A 69 -14.25 10.52 32.70
CA ASP A 69 -13.06 11.06 33.36
C ASP A 69 -11.80 10.28 32.93
N GLU A 70 -11.87 8.95 32.83
CA GLU A 70 -10.75 8.10 32.38
C GLU A 70 -10.45 8.31 30.90
N GLN A 71 -11.49 8.46 30.06
CA GLN A 71 -11.32 8.79 28.64
C GLN A 71 -10.63 10.15 28.47
N GLY A 72 -11.04 11.14 29.28
CA GLY A 72 -10.40 12.46 29.32
C GLY A 72 -8.94 12.39 29.77
N ALA A 73 -8.64 11.62 30.81
CA ALA A 73 -7.28 11.41 31.29
C ALA A 73 -6.39 10.74 30.24
N ALA A 74 -6.88 9.71 29.54
CA ALA A 74 -6.14 9.04 28.47
C ALA A 74 -5.76 10.02 27.33
N ALA A 75 -6.71 10.85 26.89
CA ALA A 75 -6.46 11.87 25.86
C ALA A 75 -5.44 12.94 26.31
N ILE A 76 -5.51 13.37 27.57
CA ILE A 76 -4.55 14.32 28.15
C ILE A 76 -3.14 13.71 28.16
N TYR A 77 -3.01 12.45 28.62
CA TYR A 77 -1.73 11.77 28.67
C TYR A 77 -1.11 11.54 27.27
N THR A 78 -1.92 11.21 26.28
CA THR A 78 -1.49 11.12 24.87
C THR A 78 -0.88 12.43 24.38
N THR A 79 -1.54 13.56 24.66
CA THR A 79 -1.06 14.89 24.26
C THR A 79 0.26 15.23 24.96
N GLN A 80 0.35 14.98 26.26
CA GLN A 80 1.57 15.22 27.03
C GLN A 80 2.73 14.35 26.54
N MET A 81 2.46 13.11 26.17
CA MET A 81 3.44 12.18 25.66
C MET A 81 3.97 12.61 24.30
N ASP A 82 3.11 13.07 23.39
CA ASP A 82 3.53 13.66 22.10
C ASP A 82 4.41 14.90 22.32
N ASP A 83 4.00 15.83 23.20
CA ASP A 83 4.78 17.01 23.56
C ASP A 83 6.18 16.62 24.12
N HIS A 84 6.24 15.57 24.94
CA HIS A 84 7.49 15.04 25.50
C HIS A 84 8.37 14.30 24.49
N LEU A 85 7.80 13.86 23.36
CA LEU A 85 8.53 13.30 22.21
C LEU A 85 8.94 14.37 21.20
N GLY A 86 8.53 15.63 21.40
CA GLY A 86 8.86 16.75 20.52
C GLY A 86 7.79 17.06 19.47
N SER A 87 6.54 16.63 19.69
CA SER A 87 5.41 16.82 18.78
C SER A 87 5.64 16.20 17.40
N VAL A 88 6.22 15.01 17.39
CA VAL A 88 6.54 14.22 16.17
C VAL A 88 5.78 12.89 16.12
N ALA A 89 5.00 12.56 17.15
CA ALA A 89 4.27 11.31 17.19
C ALA A 89 2.93 11.44 16.45
N VAL A 90 2.52 10.37 15.76
CA VAL A 90 1.16 10.25 15.21
C VAL A 90 0.25 9.78 16.35
N GLN A 91 -0.88 10.45 16.56
CA GLN A 91 -1.80 10.10 17.64
C GLN A 91 -3.05 9.41 17.08
N HIS A 92 -3.44 8.30 17.71
CA HIS A 92 -4.55 7.45 17.27
C HIS A 92 -5.58 7.28 18.37
N ARG A 93 -6.85 7.56 18.06
CA ARG A 93 -7.98 7.25 18.95
C ARG A 93 -8.56 5.88 18.61
N GLU A 94 -8.50 4.97 19.58
CA GLU A 94 -8.99 3.60 19.42
C GLU A 94 -10.22 3.35 20.27
N ALA A 95 -11.32 2.91 19.66
CA ALA A 95 -12.54 2.53 20.36
C ALA A 95 -12.68 1.01 20.38
N GLN A 96 -13.10 0.43 21.50
CA GLN A 96 -13.30 -1.01 21.61
C GLN A 96 -14.16 -1.57 20.46
N GLY A 97 -13.64 -2.59 19.77
CA GLY A 97 -14.28 -3.28 18.64
C GLY A 97 -14.19 -2.53 17.31
N HIS A 98 -13.62 -1.33 17.30
CA HIS A 98 -13.43 -0.47 16.11
C HIS A 98 -12.00 0.06 16.03
N GLU A 99 -11.05 -0.68 16.59
CA GLU A 99 -9.63 -0.33 16.56
C GLU A 99 -9.11 -0.24 15.12
N SER A 100 -8.14 0.63 14.90
CA SER A 100 -7.39 0.73 13.65
C SER A 100 -6.63 -0.57 13.36
N ASP A 101 -6.42 -0.83 12.07
CA ASP A 101 -5.65 -2.01 11.66
C ASP A 101 -4.20 -1.93 12.15
N THR A 102 -3.63 -0.71 12.24
CA THR A 102 -2.33 -0.44 12.88
C THR A 102 -2.29 -0.92 14.33
N PHE A 103 -3.31 -0.59 15.13
CA PHE A 103 -3.37 -1.01 16.53
C PHE A 103 -3.52 -2.53 16.68
N ARG A 104 -4.35 -3.15 15.83
CA ARG A 104 -4.57 -4.61 15.85
C ARG A 104 -3.30 -5.38 15.46
N ALA A 105 -2.51 -4.86 14.52
CA ALA A 105 -1.27 -5.50 14.05
C ALA A 105 -0.23 -5.69 15.16
N TYR A 106 -0.25 -4.85 16.20
CA TYR A 106 0.64 -5.01 17.37
C TYR A 106 0.37 -6.30 18.17
N PHE A 107 -0.82 -6.89 18.04
CA PHE A 107 -1.26 -8.05 18.81
C PHE A 107 -1.53 -9.24 17.89
N LYS A 108 -0.45 -9.87 17.38
CA LYS A 108 -0.55 -11.04 16.48
C LYS A 108 -1.36 -12.21 17.04
N GLN A 109 -1.47 -12.31 18.37
CA GLN A 109 -2.24 -13.34 19.08
C GLN A 109 -3.71 -12.95 19.30
N GLY A 110 -4.14 -11.79 18.80
CA GLY A 110 -5.47 -11.25 19.00
C GLY A 110 -5.63 -10.35 20.23
N LEU A 111 -6.80 -9.73 20.33
CA LEU A 111 -7.21 -8.88 21.46
C LEU A 111 -8.18 -9.65 22.36
N VAL A 112 -8.04 -9.48 23.68
CA VAL A 112 -8.93 -10.06 24.68
C VAL A 112 -9.62 -8.96 25.46
N TYR A 113 -10.94 -8.89 25.38
CA TYR A 113 -11.76 -7.97 26.18
C TYR A 113 -12.26 -8.67 27.44
N LYS A 114 -11.88 -8.13 28.60
CA LYS A 114 -12.23 -8.63 29.93
C LYS A 114 -13.31 -7.77 30.55
N LYS A 115 -14.31 -8.38 31.19
CA LYS A 115 -15.32 -7.64 31.93
C LYS A 115 -14.75 -6.97 33.19
N GLY A 116 -15.34 -5.85 33.58
CA GLY A 116 -14.92 -5.05 34.73
C GLY A 116 -13.83 -4.03 34.39
N GLY A 117 -13.19 -3.49 35.43
CA GLY A 117 -12.17 -2.44 35.33
C GLY A 117 -11.70 -1.98 36.71
N VAL A 118 -11.09 -0.80 36.77
CA VAL A 118 -10.58 -0.17 38.00
C VAL A 118 -11.72 0.09 38.98
N ALA A 119 -12.85 0.60 38.48
CA ALA A 119 -14.05 0.86 39.28
C ALA A 119 -14.63 -0.41 39.94
N SER A 120 -14.46 -1.59 39.31
CA SER A 120 -14.88 -2.88 39.85
C SER A 120 -13.78 -3.60 40.63
N GLY A 121 -12.64 -2.94 40.88
CA GLY A 121 -11.51 -3.48 41.65
C GLY A 121 -10.60 -4.48 40.91
N MET A 122 -10.78 -4.65 39.60
CA MET A 122 -10.00 -5.62 38.81
C MET A 122 -8.61 -5.05 38.49
N LYS A 123 -7.58 -5.88 38.61
CA LYS A 123 -6.18 -5.53 38.30
C LYS A 123 -5.59 -6.50 37.27
N HIS A 124 -4.52 -6.07 36.61
CA HIS A 124 -3.68 -6.95 35.78
C HIS A 124 -2.71 -7.83 36.60
N VAL A 125 -2.71 -7.69 37.93
CA VAL A 125 -1.86 -8.49 38.83
C VAL A 125 -2.49 -9.88 39.01
N GLU A 126 -1.70 -10.93 38.76
CA GLU A 126 -2.11 -12.33 38.91
C GLU A 126 -2.54 -12.64 40.36
N THR A 127 -3.85 -12.63 40.63
CA THR A 127 -4.41 -13.28 41.81
C THR A 127 -4.69 -14.74 41.46
N ASN A 128 -3.95 -15.67 42.09
CA ASN A 128 -4.15 -17.13 42.11
C ASN A 128 -5.08 -17.70 41.02
N THR A 129 -4.49 -18.26 39.97
CA THR A 129 -5.08 -18.93 38.78
C THR A 129 -6.07 -20.08 39.08
N TYR A 130 -6.42 -20.31 40.34
CA TYR A 130 -7.18 -21.47 40.82
C TYR A 130 -8.71 -21.26 40.87
N ASN A 131 -9.21 -20.02 40.76
CA ASN A 131 -10.65 -19.69 40.90
C ASN A 131 -11.25 -18.94 39.70
N VAL A 132 -10.67 -19.06 38.49
CA VAL A 132 -11.22 -18.41 37.30
C VAL A 132 -12.30 -19.30 36.68
N GLN A 133 -13.50 -18.76 36.49
CA GLN A 133 -14.57 -19.35 35.68
C GLN A 133 -15.13 -18.28 34.76
N ARG A 134 -14.88 -18.41 33.46
CA ARG A 134 -15.38 -17.48 32.44
C ARG A 134 -15.54 -18.16 31.09
N LEU A 135 -16.46 -17.64 30.28
CA LEU A 135 -16.65 -18.04 28.90
C LEU A 135 -16.19 -16.91 27.99
N LEU A 136 -15.29 -17.20 27.06
CA LEU A 136 -14.81 -16.27 26.05
C LEU A 136 -15.42 -16.64 24.71
N HIS A 137 -16.07 -15.68 24.06
CA HIS A 137 -16.54 -15.78 22.69
C HIS A 137 -15.44 -15.29 21.75
N VAL A 138 -14.92 -16.20 20.93
CA VAL A 138 -13.84 -15.94 19.97
C VAL A 138 -14.46 -15.71 18.61
N LYS A 139 -14.19 -14.54 18.03
CA LYS A 139 -14.70 -14.16 16.72
C LYS A 139 -13.62 -13.47 15.90
N GLY A 140 -13.57 -13.78 14.61
CA GLY A 140 -12.70 -13.10 13.65
C GLY A 140 -11.86 -14.09 12.86
N LYS A 141 -11.74 -13.84 11.54
CA LYS A 141 -11.00 -14.71 10.61
C LYS A 141 -9.47 -14.49 10.69
N LYS A 142 -9.03 -13.24 10.79
CA LYS A 142 -7.60 -12.84 10.84
C LYS A 142 -7.22 -12.10 12.11
N ASN A 143 -7.99 -11.07 12.48
CA ASN A 143 -7.88 -10.36 13.76
C ASN A 143 -8.81 -11.02 14.79
N VAL A 144 -8.31 -12.07 15.44
CA VAL A 144 -9.09 -12.84 16.41
C VAL A 144 -9.32 -11.98 17.65
N VAL A 145 -10.58 -11.79 18.03
CA VAL A 145 -10.97 -11.09 19.26
C VAL A 145 -11.70 -12.07 20.17
N ALA A 146 -11.29 -12.14 21.43
CA ALA A 146 -11.96 -12.93 22.45
C ALA A 146 -12.63 -12.00 23.47
N GLY A 147 -13.96 -11.96 23.48
CA GLY A 147 -14.74 -11.18 24.45
C GLY A 147 -15.34 -12.07 25.53
N GLU A 148 -15.30 -11.65 26.78
CA GLU A 148 -15.97 -12.37 27.87
C GLU A 148 -17.51 -12.25 27.75
N VAL A 149 -18.17 -13.40 27.77
CA VAL A 149 -19.63 -13.55 27.64
C VAL A 149 -20.21 -14.30 28.83
N GLU A 150 -21.52 -14.21 29.02
CA GLU A 150 -22.24 -14.95 30.05
C GLU A 150 -21.98 -16.46 29.92
N MET A 151 -21.65 -17.14 31.02
CA MET A 151 -21.49 -18.60 31.07
C MET A 151 -22.83 -19.33 30.97
N SER A 152 -23.44 -19.27 29.79
CA SER A 152 -24.77 -19.79 29.50
C SER A 152 -24.79 -20.39 28.11
N TRP A 153 -25.57 -21.47 27.93
CA TRP A 153 -25.79 -22.07 26.60
C TRP A 153 -26.39 -21.08 25.60
N LYS A 154 -27.04 -20.01 26.07
CA LYS A 154 -27.59 -18.93 25.24
C LYS A 154 -26.50 -18.10 24.55
N SER A 155 -25.27 -18.10 25.07
CA SER A 155 -24.14 -17.36 24.51
C SER A 155 -23.50 -18.08 23.31
N PHE A 156 -23.67 -19.40 23.22
CA PHE A 156 -23.09 -20.22 22.16
C PHE A 156 -23.82 -20.06 20.84
N ASN A 157 -23.09 -20.09 19.72
CA ASN A 157 -23.64 -20.14 18.38
C ASN A 157 -22.85 -21.13 17.51
N ARG A 158 -23.41 -21.56 16.38
CA ARG A 158 -22.81 -22.61 15.54
C ARG A 158 -21.62 -22.14 14.68
N GLY A 159 -21.47 -20.83 14.48
CA GLY A 159 -20.52 -20.24 13.54
C GLY A 159 -19.20 -19.79 14.16
N ASP A 160 -19.07 -19.76 15.49
CA ASP A 160 -17.91 -19.19 16.18
C ASP A 160 -17.24 -20.21 17.13
N VAL A 161 -16.10 -19.83 17.72
CA VAL A 161 -15.37 -20.62 18.72
C VAL A 161 -15.56 -20.03 20.12
N PHE A 162 -15.64 -20.88 21.14
CA PHE A 162 -15.81 -20.45 22.53
C PHE A 162 -14.77 -21.12 23.42
N LEU A 163 -14.18 -20.36 24.37
CA LEU A 163 -13.23 -20.87 25.35
C LEU A 163 -13.84 -20.80 26.74
N LEU A 164 -14.06 -21.96 27.36
CA LEU A 164 -14.44 -22.05 28.75
C LEU A 164 -13.17 -22.19 29.58
N ASP A 165 -12.78 -21.10 30.23
CA ASP A 165 -11.62 -21.03 31.11
C ASP A 165 -12.06 -21.34 32.55
N LEU A 166 -11.65 -22.51 33.04
CA LEU A 166 -11.90 -23.01 34.40
C LEU A 166 -10.64 -22.90 35.29
N GLY A 167 -9.68 -22.05 34.92
CA GLY A 167 -8.42 -21.86 35.63
C GLY A 167 -7.36 -22.89 35.23
N GLN A 168 -7.47 -24.14 35.71
CA GLN A 168 -6.52 -25.23 35.37
C GLN A 168 -6.82 -25.91 34.03
N LEU A 169 -8.00 -25.70 33.48
CA LEU A 169 -8.48 -26.35 32.28
C LEU A 169 -9.15 -25.30 31.39
N ILE A 170 -8.69 -25.20 30.15
CA ILE A 170 -9.34 -24.42 29.11
C ILE A 170 -10.00 -25.40 28.15
N ILE A 171 -11.32 -25.34 28.03
CA ILE A 171 -12.09 -26.15 27.09
C ILE A 171 -12.41 -25.29 25.88
N GLN A 172 -11.95 -25.72 24.70
CA GLN A 172 -12.29 -25.08 23.44
C GLN A 172 -13.48 -25.80 22.81
N TRP A 173 -14.58 -25.07 22.64
CA TRP A 173 -15.76 -25.53 21.92
C TRP A 173 -15.74 -24.93 20.51
N ASN A 174 -15.78 -25.78 19.49
CA ASN A 174 -15.76 -25.38 18.09
C ASN A 174 -17.16 -25.51 17.51
N GLY A 175 -17.75 -24.38 17.11
CA GLY A 175 -19.00 -24.40 16.36
C GLY A 175 -18.87 -25.25 15.09
N PRO A 176 -19.90 -26.02 14.70
CA PRO A 176 -19.86 -26.85 13.50
C PRO A 176 -19.57 -26.06 12.21
N GLU A 177 -19.98 -24.79 12.17
CA GLU A 177 -19.81 -23.87 11.03
C GLU A 177 -18.62 -22.89 11.24
N SER A 178 -17.83 -23.05 12.32
CA SER A 178 -16.69 -22.16 12.59
C SER A 178 -15.53 -22.37 11.62
N ASN A 179 -14.81 -21.29 11.30
CA ASN A 179 -13.78 -21.34 10.27
C ASN A 179 -12.49 -22.03 10.78
N ARG A 180 -11.65 -22.52 9.87
CA ARG A 180 -10.42 -23.28 10.20
C ARG A 180 -9.40 -22.46 11.01
N ASN A 181 -9.31 -21.15 10.80
CA ASN A 181 -8.38 -20.25 11.51
C ASN A 181 -8.85 -19.88 12.93
N GLU A 182 -10.16 -19.74 13.17
CA GLU A 182 -10.75 -19.64 14.52
C GLU A 182 -10.48 -20.91 15.33
N ARG A 183 -10.38 -22.07 14.65
CA ARG A 183 -10.05 -23.36 15.29
C ARG A 183 -8.55 -23.52 15.57
N LEU A 184 -7.67 -22.96 14.73
CA LEU A 184 -6.21 -23.12 14.76
C LEU A 184 -5.46 -22.05 15.57
N ARG A 185 -5.94 -20.80 15.63
CA ARG A 185 -5.22 -19.66 16.26
C ARG A 185 -5.55 -19.44 17.75
N VAL A 186 -6.12 -20.43 18.43
CA VAL A 186 -6.42 -20.33 19.87
C VAL A 186 -5.22 -20.81 20.72
N TRP A 187 -4.57 -19.83 21.34
CA TRP A 187 -3.75 -19.86 22.56
C TRP A 187 -2.62 -20.90 22.68
N SER A 188 -1.37 -20.42 22.56
CA SER A 188 -0.16 -21.10 23.06
C SER A 188 0.37 -20.48 24.37
N GLY A 189 -0.42 -19.66 25.06
CA GLY A 189 0.02 -18.76 26.13
C GLY A 189 -0.04 -19.30 27.56
N GLY A 190 -0.01 -20.62 27.79
CA GLY A 190 0.04 -21.17 29.16
C GLY A 190 0.17 -22.69 29.22
N ASP A 191 0.84 -23.20 30.26
CA ASP A 191 1.16 -24.61 30.51
C ASP A 191 -0.07 -25.54 30.78
N ASN A 192 -1.29 -25.11 30.47
CA ASN A 192 -2.52 -25.84 30.79
C ASN A 192 -3.04 -26.69 29.60
N PRO A 193 -3.43 -27.96 29.82
CA PRO A 193 -3.87 -28.86 28.76
C PRO A 193 -5.24 -28.46 28.18
N ILE A 194 -5.34 -28.41 26.83
CA ILE A 194 -6.58 -28.08 26.09
C ILE A 194 -7.27 -29.37 25.60
N LYS A 195 -8.61 -29.46 25.73
CA LYS A 195 -9.44 -30.54 25.15
C LYS A 195 -10.47 -29.96 24.15
N SER A 196 -10.50 -30.48 22.92
CA SER A 196 -11.40 -30.03 21.83
C SER A 196 -12.54 -31.02 21.53
N TYR A 197 -13.73 -30.52 21.17
CA TYR A 197 -14.93 -31.31 20.86
C TYR A 197 -15.67 -30.80 19.59
N HIS A 198 -16.25 -31.70 18.78
CA HIS A 198 -16.99 -31.42 17.54
C HIS A 198 -18.34 -32.17 17.45
N PRO A 199 -19.48 -31.50 17.17
CA PRO A 199 -20.74 -32.15 16.75
C PRO A 199 -21.17 -31.79 15.30
N VAL A 200 -21.97 -32.65 14.65
CA VAL A 200 -22.35 -32.62 13.21
C VAL A 200 -23.85 -32.36 13.00
N MET A 201 -24.27 -31.39 12.14
CA MET A 201 -25.41 -31.43 11.16
C MET A 201 -25.87 -30.05 10.62
N GLU A 202 -26.21 -30.02 9.32
CA GLU A 202 -26.62 -28.91 8.42
C GLU A 202 -28.10 -28.43 8.48
N MET A 203 -28.34 -27.16 8.11
CA MET A 203 -29.27 -26.66 7.04
C MET A 203 -29.52 -25.14 7.20
N GLY A 204 -29.51 -24.38 6.09
CA GLY A 204 -29.47 -22.89 6.06
C GLY A 204 -30.79 -22.16 5.71
N PHE A 205 -30.73 -20.83 5.52
CA PHE A 205 -31.47 -19.96 4.57
C PHE A 205 -31.11 -18.45 4.77
N SER A 206 -31.71 -17.55 3.99
CA SER A 206 -31.14 -16.36 3.29
C SER A 206 -31.59 -14.92 3.71
N ASN A 207 -30.75 -13.90 3.37
CA ASN A 207 -30.99 -12.46 2.99
C ASN A 207 -31.73 -11.46 3.94
N PRO A 208 -31.77 -10.10 3.74
CA PRO A 208 -31.12 -9.19 2.73
C PRO A 208 -30.57 -7.79 3.19
N LEU A 209 -29.75 -7.16 2.31
CA LEU A 209 -29.60 -5.73 1.90
C LEU A 209 -29.31 -4.56 2.90
N SER A 210 -28.31 -3.71 2.58
CA SER A 210 -28.52 -2.26 2.29
C SER A 210 -27.28 -1.46 1.76
N LYS A 211 -27.56 -0.72 0.67
CA LYS A 211 -27.11 0.60 0.13
C LYS A 211 -25.62 1.01 -0.05
N PRO A 212 -25.28 1.68 -1.18
CA PRO A 212 -23.93 2.19 -1.50
C PRO A 212 -23.62 3.56 -0.87
N PHE A 213 -22.36 3.75 -0.49
CA PHE A 213 -21.81 4.99 0.08
C PHE A 213 -21.23 5.91 -1.01
N PHE A 214 -21.60 7.19 -0.97
CA PHE A 214 -20.96 8.27 -1.70
C PHE A 214 -19.94 8.96 -0.76
N ILE A 215 -18.69 9.07 -1.19
CA ILE A 215 -17.62 9.66 -0.38
C ILE A 215 -17.49 11.15 -0.71
N TYR A 216 -17.83 12.00 0.26
CA TYR A 216 -17.58 13.45 0.23
C TYR A 216 -16.30 13.73 1.04
N PHE A 217 -15.42 14.58 0.50
CA PHE A 217 -14.16 14.99 1.14
C PHE A 217 -14.10 16.51 1.19
N SER A 218 -13.98 17.09 2.39
CA SER A 218 -13.83 18.52 2.62
C SER A 218 -12.68 18.76 3.61
N PRO A 219 -11.58 19.44 3.25
CA PRO A 219 -10.65 20.01 4.21
C PRO A 219 -11.29 21.22 4.89
N VAL A 220 -11.12 21.34 6.20
CA VAL A 220 -11.67 22.44 7.00
C VAL A 220 -10.51 23.23 7.62
N SER A 221 -10.45 24.54 7.39
CA SER A 221 -9.56 25.44 8.15
C SER A 221 -10.33 25.95 9.35
N VAL A 222 -9.65 26.07 10.49
CA VAL A 222 -10.26 26.55 11.73
C VAL A 222 -9.44 27.71 12.29
N SER A 223 -9.96 28.93 12.17
CA SER A 223 -9.58 30.11 12.99
C SER A 223 -10.89 30.78 13.47
N ASN A 224 -11.04 31.52 14.58
CA ASN A 224 -10.14 32.14 15.54
C ASN A 224 -10.84 32.32 16.94
N THR A 225 -10.10 32.91 17.89
CA THR A 225 -10.39 33.69 19.14
C THR A 225 -11.71 33.65 19.93
N SER A 226 -12.79 32.96 19.55
CA SER A 226 -14.10 33.10 20.25
C SER A 226 -14.76 31.80 20.75
N GLY A 227 -14.12 30.64 20.61
CA GLY A 227 -14.62 29.38 21.19
C GLY A 227 -15.85 28.74 20.53
N ASN A 228 -16.40 29.34 19.46
CA ASN A 228 -17.44 28.72 18.63
C ASN A 228 -16.79 28.02 17.42
N LEU A 229 -17.15 26.74 17.21
CA LEU A 229 -16.72 25.94 16.05
C LEU A 229 -17.39 26.47 14.76
N VAL A 230 -16.66 27.22 13.95
CA VAL A 230 -17.06 27.58 12.58
C VAL A 230 -16.44 26.58 11.62
N ILE A 231 -17.27 25.78 10.94
CA ILE A 231 -16.82 24.82 9.93
C ILE A 231 -16.80 25.54 8.58
N GLN A 232 -15.60 25.85 8.06
CA GLN A 232 -15.43 26.42 6.72
C GLN A 232 -14.78 25.39 5.80
N GLU A 233 -15.50 25.03 4.72
CA GLU A 233 -15.00 24.11 3.69
C GLU A 233 -13.96 24.82 2.81
N VAL A 234 -12.74 24.27 2.78
CA VAL A 234 -11.56 24.86 2.13
C VAL A 234 -11.35 24.32 0.71
N ALA A 235 -11.69 23.06 0.44
CA ALA A 235 -11.57 22.47 -0.90
C ALA A 235 -12.43 21.20 -1.07
N VAL A 236 -12.46 20.67 -2.28
CA VAL A 236 -12.92 19.31 -2.59
C VAL A 236 -11.85 18.69 -3.50
N ARG A 237 -11.72 17.36 -3.54
CA ARG A 237 -10.73 16.68 -4.38
C ARG A 237 -10.72 17.25 -5.82
N PRO A 238 -9.53 17.38 -6.44
CA PRO A 238 -8.24 16.86 -5.97
C PRO A 238 -7.54 17.72 -4.90
N LEU A 239 -6.95 17.06 -3.90
CA LEU A 239 -6.17 17.74 -2.86
C LEU A 239 -4.73 17.93 -3.33
N THR A 240 -4.19 19.13 -3.15
CA THR A 240 -2.78 19.45 -3.40
C THR A 240 -2.11 19.88 -2.11
N GLN A 241 -0.81 19.58 -1.95
CA GLN A 241 -0.10 19.80 -0.69
C GLN A 241 -0.10 21.28 -0.25
N ASP A 242 -0.13 22.22 -1.21
CA ASP A 242 -0.19 23.67 -0.96
C ASP A 242 -1.49 24.13 -0.28
N MET A 243 -2.51 23.26 -0.18
CA MET A 243 -3.73 23.54 0.58
C MET A 243 -3.52 23.47 2.10
N LEU A 244 -2.43 22.85 2.58
CA LEU A 244 -2.08 22.75 3.99
C LEU A 244 -1.08 23.85 4.36
N LEU A 245 -1.57 24.94 4.96
CA LEU A 245 -0.72 26.02 5.47
C LEU A 245 -0.13 25.63 6.82
N HIS A 246 1.17 25.87 6.99
CA HIS A 246 1.89 25.54 8.23
C HIS A 246 1.34 26.28 9.45
N GLU A 247 0.60 27.37 9.26
CA GLU A 247 0.04 28.24 10.29
C GLU A 247 -1.29 27.73 10.86
N ASP A 248 -1.93 26.73 10.26
CA ASP A 248 -3.28 26.29 10.61
C ASP A 248 -3.36 24.80 10.96
N CYS A 249 -4.45 24.40 11.62
CA CYS A 249 -4.83 22.99 11.79
C CYS A 249 -6.00 22.66 10.85
N TYR A 250 -5.92 21.50 10.19
CA TYR A 250 -6.92 21.04 9.23
C TYR A 250 -7.57 19.73 9.66
N ILE A 251 -8.87 19.59 9.36
CA ILE A 251 -9.57 18.31 9.45
C ILE A 251 -9.80 17.79 8.03
N LEU A 252 -9.39 16.56 7.76
CA LEU A 252 -9.70 15.81 6.54
C LEU A 252 -10.73 14.73 6.87
N ASP A 253 -11.92 14.86 6.31
CA ASP A 253 -13.02 13.90 6.48
C ASP A 253 -13.01 12.83 5.37
N GLN A 254 -12.96 11.55 5.73
CA GLN A 254 -13.17 10.42 4.82
C GLN A 254 -14.58 9.83 4.93
N GLY A 255 -15.60 10.67 4.94
CA GLY A 255 -17.01 10.25 4.96
C GLY A 255 -17.40 9.46 6.21
N GLY A 256 -16.84 9.80 7.37
CA GLY A 256 -17.13 9.14 8.64
C GLY A 256 -16.47 7.77 8.85
N ILE A 257 -15.67 7.27 7.89
CA ILE A 257 -14.86 6.06 8.05
C ILE A 257 -13.63 6.36 8.93
N LYS A 258 -12.90 7.41 8.58
CA LYS A 258 -11.74 7.90 9.32
C LYS A 258 -11.67 9.43 9.19
N ILE A 259 -11.27 10.10 10.26
CA ILE A 259 -11.01 11.53 10.28
C ILE A 259 -9.51 11.75 10.54
N PHE A 260 -8.86 12.52 9.67
CA PHE A 260 -7.48 12.97 9.88
C PHE A 260 -7.47 14.40 10.41
N VAL A 261 -6.58 14.68 11.34
CA VAL A 261 -6.34 16.01 11.89
C VAL A 261 -4.90 16.38 11.65
N TRP A 262 -4.64 17.29 10.73
CA TRP A 262 -3.28 17.75 10.43
C TRP A 262 -2.98 19.03 11.23
N LYS A 263 -1.87 19.04 11.98
CA LYS A 263 -1.45 20.16 12.84
C LYS A 263 -0.26 20.88 12.20
N GLY A 264 -0.48 22.07 11.67
CA GLY A 264 0.57 22.90 11.07
C GLY A 264 1.68 23.24 12.05
N LYS A 265 2.93 23.23 11.59
CA LYS A 265 4.11 23.43 12.45
C LYS A 265 4.10 24.80 13.14
N ASN A 266 3.58 25.83 12.48
CA ASN A 266 3.45 27.20 12.97
C ASN A 266 2.07 27.50 13.60
N ALA A 267 1.16 26.52 13.64
CA ALA A 267 -0.17 26.70 14.22
C ALA A 267 -0.13 27.00 15.71
N ASN A 268 -1.13 27.76 16.17
CA ASN A 268 -1.18 28.24 17.54
C ASN A 268 -1.28 27.08 18.56
N LYS A 269 -0.66 27.23 19.73
CA LYS A 269 -0.55 26.17 20.73
C LYS A 269 -1.91 25.72 21.24
N GLU A 270 -2.83 26.65 21.50
CA GLU A 270 -4.20 26.32 21.90
C GLU A 270 -4.94 25.56 20.79
N GLU A 271 -4.69 25.85 19.52
CA GLU A 271 -5.35 25.17 18.40
C GLU A 271 -4.85 23.75 18.23
N LYS A 272 -3.53 23.53 18.37
CA LYS A 272 -2.93 22.19 18.40
C LYS A 272 -3.48 21.33 19.53
N GLN A 273 -3.63 21.91 20.73
CA GLN A 273 -4.19 21.20 21.89
C GLN A 273 -5.69 20.90 21.73
N GLN A 274 -6.44 21.79 21.09
CA GLN A 274 -7.87 21.60 20.85
C GLN A 274 -8.18 20.74 19.62
N ALA A 275 -7.19 20.42 18.78
CA ALA A 275 -7.39 19.77 17.48
C ALA A 275 -8.18 18.45 17.58
N MET A 276 -7.84 17.60 18.55
CA MET A 276 -8.57 16.34 18.82
C MET A 276 -10.01 16.61 19.29
N SER A 277 -10.20 17.56 20.22
CA SER A 277 -11.55 17.92 20.71
C SER A 277 -12.43 18.49 19.59
N ARG A 278 -11.84 19.28 18.69
CA ARG A 278 -12.52 19.82 17.50
C ARG A 278 -12.93 18.71 16.53
N ALA A 279 -12.08 17.69 16.32
CA ALA A 279 -12.43 16.52 15.50
C ALA A 279 -13.59 15.71 16.10
N LEU A 280 -13.62 15.52 17.42
CA LEU A 280 -14.75 14.89 18.10
C LEU A 280 -16.03 15.74 18.00
N GLY A 281 -15.91 17.07 18.11
CA GLY A 281 -17.01 18.00 17.87
C GLY A 281 -17.53 17.91 16.43
N PHE A 282 -16.63 17.75 15.45
CA PHE A 282 -16.96 17.60 14.04
C PHE A 282 -17.72 16.29 13.77
N ILE A 283 -17.30 15.16 14.35
CA ILE A 283 -18.01 13.86 14.28
C ILE A 283 -19.45 14.01 14.77
N LYS A 284 -19.65 14.67 15.92
CA LYS A 284 -20.99 14.94 16.47
C LYS A 284 -21.81 15.85 15.56
N ALA A 285 -21.23 16.92 15.04
CA ALA A 285 -21.92 17.86 14.16
C ALA A 285 -22.35 17.22 12.83
N LYS A 286 -21.56 16.27 12.30
CA LYS A 286 -21.87 15.50 11.08
C LYS A 286 -22.75 14.28 11.34
N ASN A 287 -23.06 13.98 12.61
CA ASN A 287 -23.82 12.79 13.01
C ASN A 287 -23.16 11.47 12.56
N TYR A 288 -21.83 11.42 12.59
CA TYR A 288 -21.06 10.19 12.38
C TYR A 288 -21.07 9.32 13.65
N PRO A 289 -20.86 8.00 13.54
CA PRO A 289 -20.76 7.12 14.70
C PRO A 289 -19.67 7.56 15.69
N ASP A 290 -19.92 7.44 17.00
CA ASP A 290 -18.91 7.75 18.04
C ASP A 290 -17.66 6.83 17.97
N SER A 291 -17.76 5.72 17.22
CA SER A 291 -16.70 4.77 16.92
C SER A 291 -15.82 5.16 15.73
N THR A 292 -16.11 6.26 15.02
CA THR A 292 -15.27 6.75 13.92
C THR A 292 -13.83 6.98 14.39
N SER A 293 -12.88 6.40 13.64
CA SER A 293 -11.44 6.51 13.93
C SER A 293 -10.94 7.93 13.68
N VAL A 294 -10.09 8.42 14.57
CA VAL A 294 -9.46 9.74 14.47
C VAL A 294 -7.95 9.60 14.57
N GLU A 295 -7.24 10.13 13.58
CA GLU A 295 -5.79 10.10 13.47
C GLU A 295 -5.26 11.53 13.39
N THR A 296 -4.27 11.88 14.22
CA THR A 296 -3.69 13.22 14.27
C THR A 296 -2.26 13.19 13.74
N GLU A 297 -2.02 13.98 12.71
CA GLU A 297 -0.78 14.09 11.94
C GLU A 297 -0.08 15.40 12.30
N ASN A 298 1.22 15.34 12.57
CA ASN A 298 2.04 16.53 12.77
C ASN A 298 2.71 16.92 11.44
N ASP A 299 2.73 18.22 11.13
CA ASP A 299 3.39 18.77 9.94
C ASP A 299 4.86 18.35 9.82
N GLY A 300 5.18 17.66 8.72
CA GLY A 300 6.47 17.07 8.42
C GLY A 300 6.70 15.66 9.00
N SER A 301 5.71 15.09 9.69
CA SER A 301 5.72 13.72 10.24
C SER A 301 4.53 12.90 9.76
N GLU A 302 4.01 13.20 8.57
CA GLU A 302 2.76 12.61 8.07
C GLU A 302 2.91 11.12 7.72
N SER A 303 1.91 10.33 8.12
CA SER A 303 1.79 8.92 7.75
C SER A 303 1.78 8.71 6.24
N ALA A 304 2.16 7.52 5.78
CA ALA A 304 2.07 7.17 4.36
C ALA A 304 0.62 7.23 3.85
N ILE A 305 -0.35 6.83 4.69
CA ILE A 305 -1.78 6.83 4.37
C ILE A 305 -2.27 8.26 4.17
N PHE A 306 -1.89 9.20 5.04
CA PHE A 306 -2.26 10.60 4.89
C PHE A 306 -1.70 11.22 3.60
N ARG A 307 -0.42 10.98 3.30
CA ARG A 307 0.24 11.53 2.10
C ARG A 307 -0.40 11.06 0.78
N GLN A 308 -0.92 9.83 0.75
CA GLN A 308 -1.61 9.26 -0.41
C GLN A 308 -2.95 9.97 -0.74
N LEU A 309 -3.51 10.77 0.18
CA LEU A 309 -4.74 11.52 -0.07
C LEU A 309 -4.55 12.71 -1.02
N PHE A 310 -3.30 13.11 -1.26
CA PHE A 310 -2.92 14.26 -2.06
C PHE A 310 -2.41 13.82 -3.44
N GLN A 311 -2.67 14.62 -4.48
CA GLN A 311 -2.20 14.33 -5.85
C GLN A 311 -0.68 14.22 -5.94
N LYS A 312 0.02 15.02 -5.13
CA LYS A 312 1.47 15.07 -5.07
C LYS A 312 1.88 15.50 -3.68
N TRP A 313 2.81 14.78 -3.08
CA TRP A 313 3.38 15.09 -1.77
C TRP A 313 4.90 15.16 -1.87
N THR A 314 5.50 16.26 -1.41
CA THR A 314 6.95 16.50 -1.46
C THR A 314 7.46 16.85 -0.06
N VAL A 315 8.62 16.31 0.30
CA VAL A 315 9.29 16.61 1.58
C VAL A 315 10.47 17.55 1.27
N PRO A 316 10.46 18.82 1.74
CA PRO A 316 11.58 19.74 1.53
C PRO A 316 12.89 19.15 2.09
N ASN A 317 13.98 19.24 1.33
CA ASN A 317 15.32 18.72 1.65
C ASN A 317 15.50 17.19 1.66
N GLN A 318 14.59 16.42 1.04
CA GLN A 318 14.86 15.02 0.73
C GLN A 318 15.72 14.93 -0.53
N SER A 319 17.01 15.26 -0.43
CA SER A 319 17.98 15.14 -1.53
C SER A 319 18.25 13.66 -1.87
N SER A 320 18.27 13.33 -3.17
CA SER A 320 18.65 12.01 -3.68
C SER A 320 20.00 11.53 -3.13
N GLY A 321 19.99 10.34 -2.53
CA GLY A 321 21.16 9.61 -2.06
C GLY A 321 20.78 8.68 -0.90
N LEU A 322 21.32 7.45 -0.91
CA LEU A 322 21.21 6.51 0.22
C LEU A 322 21.34 7.27 1.55
N GLY A 323 20.41 7.04 2.47
CA GLY A 323 20.52 7.50 3.84
C GLY A 323 21.92 7.19 4.35
N LYS A 324 22.74 8.24 4.55
CA LYS A 324 24.02 8.09 5.23
C LYS A 324 23.69 7.77 6.68
N THR A 325 23.72 6.49 7.00
CA THR A 325 23.92 5.99 8.36
C THR A 325 25.22 6.64 8.87
N HIS A 326 25.10 7.66 9.71
CA HIS A 326 26.22 8.11 10.53
C HIS A 326 26.41 7.10 11.66
N THR A 327 26.87 5.90 11.31
CA THR A 327 27.45 4.99 12.31
C THR A 327 28.89 5.45 12.52
N VAL A 328 29.11 6.31 13.53
CA VAL A 328 30.47 6.51 14.05
C VAL A 328 30.81 5.26 14.86
N GLY A 329 31.32 4.25 14.16
CA GLY A 329 31.73 2.97 14.75
C GLY A 329 31.95 1.92 13.67
N LYS A 330 33.21 1.80 13.21
CA LYS A 330 33.77 0.76 12.32
C LYS A 330 32.74 -0.20 11.70
N VAL A 331 32.14 0.20 10.58
CA VAL A 331 31.33 -0.70 9.74
C VAL A 331 32.27 -1.40 8.77
N ALA A 332 32.21 -2.73 8.73
CA ALA A 332 32.77 -3.54 7.66
C ALA A 332 32.27 -2.99 6.31
N LYS A 333 33.15 -2.87 5.30
CA LYS A 333 32.76 -2.50 3.95
C LYS A 333 31.56 -3.33 3.51
N VAL A 334 30.38 -2.72 3.39
CA VAL A 334 29.27 -3.31 2.67
C VAL A 334 29.62 -3.14 1.20
N GLU A 335 30.03 -4.23 0.55
CA GLU A 335 30.20 -4.24 -0.89
C GLU A 335 28.86 -3.92 -1.55
N GLN A 336 28.86 -2.90 -2.43
CA GLN A 336 27.79 -2.74 -3.41
C GLN A 336 27.87 -3.95 -4.34
N VAL A 337 27.02 -4.95 -4.09
CA VAL A 337 26.88 -6.08 -4.99
C VAL A 337 26.25 -5.54 -6.27
N LYS A 338 27.01 -5.54 -7.37
CA LYS A 338 26.48 -5.25 -8.70
C LYS A 338 25.32 -6.21 -8.99
N PHE A 339 24.28 -5.71 -9.66
CA PHE A 339 23.16 -6.52 -10.12
C PHE A 339 23.71 -7.72 -10.91
N ASP A 340 23.54 -8.92 -10.35
CA ASP A 340 23.95 -10.17 -10.97
C ASP A 340 22.72 -11.04 -11.17
N ALA A 341 22.18 -10.93 -12.38
CA ALA A 341 20.94 -11.58 -12.80
C ALA A 341 21.03 -13.12 -12.71
N THR A 342 22.26 -13.68 -12.69
CA THR A 342 22.47 -15.12 -12.51
C THR A 342 22.21 -15.62 -11.10
N THR A 343 22.07 -14.72 -10.10
CA THR A 343 21.83 -15.09 -8.69
C THR A 343 20.41 -14.80 -8.20
N LEU A 344 19.52 -14.32 -9.08
CA LEU A 344 18.18 -13.86 -8.71
C LEU A 344 17.32 -14.96 -8.08
N HIS A 345 17.39 -16.18 -8.64
CA HIS A 345 16.68 -17.37 -8.14
C HIS A 345 17.14 -17.82 -6.74
N ALA A 346 18.34 -17.45 -6.32
CA ALA A 346 18.89 -17.78 -5.00
C ALA A 346 18.52 -16.76 -3.91
N LYS A 347 17.88 -15.64 -4.27
CA LYS A 347 17.58 -14.51 -3.36
C LYS A 347 16.18 -13.92 -3.62
N PRO A 348 15.11 -14.56 -3.13
CA PRO A 348 13.71 -14.16 -3.37
C PRO A 348 13.41 -12.71 -2.99
N GLN A 349 14.03 -12.20 -1.92
CA GLN A 349 13.86 -10.81 -1.48
C GLN A 349 14.39 -9.79 -2.50
N MET A 350 15.48 -10.09 -3.21
CA MET A 350 15.99 -9.21 -4.27
C MET A 350 15.12 -9.27 -5.53
N ALA A 351 14.62 -10.46 -5.89
CA ALA A 351 13.65 -10.61 -6.98
C ALA A 351 12.37 -9.81 -6.74
N ALA A 352 11.83 -9.85 -5.51
CA ALA A 352 10.66 -9.07 -5.10
C ALA A 352 10.92 -7.56 -5.06
N GLN A 353 12.07 -7.12 -4.54
CA GLN A 353 12.44 -5.70 -4.52
C GLN A 353 12.68 -5.13 -5.93
N GLN A 354 13.29 -5.91 -6.81
CA GLN A 354 13.59 -5.50 -8.19
C GLN A 354 12.44 -5.78 -9.16
N LYS A 355 11.40 -6.52 -8.73
CA LYS A 355 10.22 -6.93 -9.52
C LYS A 355 10.61 -7.68 -10.80
N MET A 356 11.61 -8.54 -10.68
CA MET A 356 12.18 -9.35 -11.76
C MET A 356 12.10 -10.82 -11.34
N VAL A 357 11.53 -11.69 -12.18
CA VAL A 357 11.49 -13.14 -11.92
C VAL A 357 12.74 -13.85 -12.46
N ASP A 358 13.34 -13.30 -13.52
CA ASP A 358 14.65 -13.66 -14.05
C ASP A 358 15.27 -12.44 -14.78
N ASP A 359 16.24 -12.68 -15.68
CA ASP A 359 16.96 -11.65 -16.45
C ASP A 359 16.35 -11.32 -17.83
N GLY A 360 15.19 -11.90 -18.18
CA GLY A 360 14.56 -11.74 -19.48
C GLY A 360 15.21 -12.54 -20.61
N SER A 361 16.07 -13.55 -20.30
CA SER A 361 16.78 -14.35 -21.30
C SER A 361 16.04 -15.59 -21.82
N GLY A 362 14.87 -15.89 -21.27
CA GLY A 362 14.02 -17.01 -21.63
C GLY A 362 13.44 -16.95 -23.04
N GLU A 363 12.64 -17.97 -23.37
CA GLU A 363 11.99 -18.08 -24.67
C GLU A 363 10.77 -17.18 -24.74
N VAL A 364 10.65 -16.37 -25.79
CA VAL A 364 9.56 -15.42 -25.98
C VAL A 364 8.82 -15.69 -27.29
N GLU A 365 7.50 -15.80 -27.19
CA GLU A 365 6.57 -15.83 -28.32
C GLU A 365 5.62 -14.64 -28.20
N VAL A 366 5.43 -13.91 -29.31
CA VAL A 366 4.59 -12.71 -29.33
C VAL A 366 3.51 -12.87 -30.40
N TRP A 367 2.27 -12.67 -30.00
CA TRP A 367 1.11 -12.61 -30.89
C TRP A 367 0.44 -11.25 -30.79
N ARG A 368 -0.15 -10.83 -31.90
CA ARG A 368 -1.08 -9.72 -31.99
C ARG A 368 -2.49 -10.27 -32.12
N VAL A 369 -3.46 -9.60 -31.50
CA VAL A 369 -4.87 -9.95 -31.63
C VAL A 369 -5.44 -9.29 -32.88
N GLU A 370 -5.97 -10.09 -33.79
CA GLU A 370 -6.63 -9.64 -35.03
C GLU A 370 -7.89 -10.46 -35.27
N ASP A 371 -9.02 -9.79 -35.52
CA ASP A 371 -10.30 -10.46 -35.84
C ASP A 371 -10.69 -11.58 -34.84
N ASN A 372 -10.36 -11.38 -33.57
CA ASN A 372 -10.50 -12.33 -32.45
C ASN A 372 -9.55 -13.54 -32.45
N GLU A 373 -8.54 -13.58 -33.31
CA GLU A 373 -7.52 -14.64 -33.36
C GLU A 373 -6.12 -14.13 -32.99
N LEU A 374 -5.23 -15.07 -32.65
CA LEU A 374 -3.82 -14.80 -32.36
C LEU A 374 -2.97 -14.94 -33.62
N VAL A 375 -2.44 -13.81 -34.10
CA VAL A 375 -1.55 -13.75 -35.25
C VAL A 375 -0.10 -13.57 -34.78
N PRO A 376 0.84 -14.48 -35.10
CA PRO A 376 2.23 -14.34 -34.69
C PRO A 376 2.87 -13.05 -35.23
N VAL A 377 3.55 -12.32 -34.35
CA VAL A 377 4.28 -11.11 -34.75
C VAL A 377 5.55 -11.50 -35.51
N GLU A 378 5.78 -10.88 -36.67
CA GLU A 378 6.99 -11.11 -37.45
C GLU A 378 8.25 -10.74 -36.67
N LYS A 379 9.35 -11.48 -36.90
CA LYS A 379 10.65 -11.27 -36.20
C LYS A 379 11.15 -9.82 -36.24
N LYS A 380 10.90 -9.09 -37.33
CA LYS A 380 11.31 -7.68 -37.48
C LYS A 380 10.55 -6.71 -36.57
N TRP A 381 9.38 -7.11 -36.08
CA TRP A 381 8.50 -6.32 -35.21
C TRP A 381 8.53 -6.79 -33.75
N LEU A 382 9.38 -7.76 -33.40
CA LEU A 382 9.57 -8.13 -32.00
C LEU A 382 10.13 -6.95 -31.20
N GLY A 383 9.48 -6.62 -30.09
CA GLY A 383 9.78 -5.43 -29.28
C GLY A 383 9.02 -4.17 -29.71
N HIS A 384 8.29 -4.20 -30.83
CA HIS A 384 7.48 -3.08 -31.32
C HIS A 384 6.01 -3.25 -30.93
N PHE A 385 5.50 -2.33 -30.12
CA PHE A 385 4.11 -2.36 -29.63
C PHE A 385 3.35 -1.15 -30.15
N TYR A 386 2.27 -1.38 -30.88
CA TYR A 386 1.44 -0.30 -31.41
C TYR A 386 0.23 -0.04 -30.52
N GLY A 387 0.01 1.22 -30.15
CA GLY A 387 -1.08 1.63 -29.28
C GLY A 387 -2.49 1.34 -29.82
N GLY A 388 -2.64 1.03 -31.11
CA GLY A 388 -3.92 0.61 -31.71
C GLY A 388 -4.17 -0.90 -31.67
N ASP A 389 -3.26 -1.71 -31.14
CA ASP A 389 -3.37 -3.17 -31.11
C ASP A 389 -3.29 -3.71 -29.67
N CYS A 390 -3.71 -4.97 -29.50
CA CYS A 390 -3.43 -5.76 -28.30
C CYS A 390 -2.46 -6.89 -28.63
N TYR A 391 -1.57 -7.21 -27.68
CA TYR A 391 -0.55 -8.25 -27.84
C TYR A 391 -0.59 -9.23 -26.67
N LEU A 392 -0.34 -10.50 -26.98
CA LEU A 392 -0.04 -11.53 -26.00
C LEU A 392 1.44 -11.89 -26.12
N VAL A 393 2.16 -11.87 -25.00
CA VAL A 393 3.56 -12.30 -24.92
C VAL A 393 3.64 -13.50 -23.99
N LEU A 394 3.91 -14.68 -24.53
CA LEU A 394 4.23 -15.86 -23.72
C LEU A 394 5.73 -15.89 -23.50
N TYR A 395 6.12 -15.85 -22.25
CA TYR A 395 7.51 -15.95 -21.81
C TYR A 395 7.71 -17.25 -21.04
N THR A 396 8.68 -18.06 -21.44
CA THR A 396 9.02 -19.33 -20.80
C THR A 396 10.43 -19.25 -20.22
N TYR A 397 10.55 -19.51 -18.93
CA TYR A 397 11.82 -19.46 -18.20
C TYR A 397 11.99 -20.64 -17.25
N PHE A 398 13.23 -20.87 -16.83
CA PHE A 398 13.61 -22.02 -16.03
C PHE A 398 14.10 -21.57 -14.66
N VAL A 399 13.52 -22.16 -13.60
CA VAL A 399 14.01 -22.01 -12.23
C VAL A 399 14.48 -23.39 -11.76
N GLY A 400 15.79 -23.63 -11.86
CA GLY A 400 16.34 -24.98 -11.70
C GLY A 400 15.75 -25.94 -12.75
N PRO A 401 15.15 -27.09 -12.35
CA PRO A 401 14.51 -28.01 -13.30
C PRO A 401 13.05 -27.65 -13.63
N LYS A 402 12.45 -26.68 -12.93
CA LYS A 402 11.03 -26.31 -13.12
C LYS A 402 10.90 -25.32 -14.28
N VAL A 403 9.99 -25.63 -15.21
CA VAL A 403 9.58 -24.72 -16.28
C VAL A 403 8.48 -23.81 -15.73
N ASN A 404 8.66 -22.51 -15.87
CA ASN A 404 7.68 -21.51 -15.48
C ASN A 404 7.31 -20.66 -16.71
N ARG A 405 6.08 -20.15 -16.72
CA ARG A 405 5.55 -19.39 -17.85
C ARG A 405 4.83 -18.14 -17.37
N ILE A 406 4.93 -17.07 -18.16
CA ILE A 406 4.21 -15.81 -17.94
C ILE A 406 3.52 -15.43 -19.24
N ILE A 407 2.25 -15.03 -19.14
CA ILE A 407 1.47 -14.48 -20.25
C ILE A 407 1.27 -12.99 -19.96
N TYR A 408 1.97 -12.11 -20.69
CA TYR A 408 1.66 -10.70 -20.68
C TYR A 408 0.56 -10.37 -21.67
N ILE A 409 -0.47 -9.66 -21.20
CA ILE A 409 -1.57 -9.14 -22.00
C ILE A 409 -1.36 -7.64 -22.14
N TRP A 410 -0.66 -7.22 -23.19
CA TRP A 410 -0.38 -5.81 -23.44
C TRP A 410 -1.53 -5.18 -24.22
N GLN A 411 -2.09 -4.09 -23.69
CA GLN A 411 -3.26 -3.42 -24.23
C GLN A 411 -2.92 -1.99 -24.65
N GLY A 412 -3.03 -1.73 -25.95
CA GLY A 412 -2.86 -0.42 -26.54
C GLY A 412 -3.97 0.55 -26.11
N ARG A 413 -3.64 1.83 -25.96
CA ARG A 413 -4.59 2.87 -25.53
C ARG A 413 -5.67 3.18 -26.59
N GLN A 414 -5.37 2.94 -27.85
CA GLN A 414 -6.25 3.16 -29.01
C GLN A 414 -6.82 1.84 -29.56
N ALA A 415 -6.54 0.69 -28.92
CA ALA A 415 -7.12 -0.58 -29.29
C ALA A 415 -8.65 -0.55 -29.09
N SER A 416 -9.37 -1.25 -29.96
CA SER A 416 -10.84 -1.26 -29.93
C SER A 416 -11.37 -2.13 -28.78
N THR A 417 -12.62 -1.89 -28.36
CA THR A 417 -13.21 -2.59 -27.21
C THR A 417 -13.37 -4.09 -27.43
N ASP A 418 -13.66 -4.48 -28.67
CA ASP A 418 -13.72 -5.86 -29.12
C ASP A 418 -12.33 -6.53 -29.04
N GLU A 419 -11.26 -5.85 -29.44
CA GLU A 419 -9.90 -6.39 -29.33
C GLU A 419 -9.42 -6.51 -27.89
N LEU A 420 -9.80 -5.57 -27.02
CA LEU A 420 -9.53 -5.66 -25.60
C LEU A 420 -10.23 -6.90 -25.00
N ALA A 421 -11.49 -7.15 -25.35
CA ALA A 421 -12.22 -8.33 -24.91
C ALA A 421 -11.62 -9.63 -25.48
N ALA A 422 -11.27 -9.61 -26.77
CA ALA A 422 -10.62 -10.74 -27.44
C ALA A 422 -9.26 -11.06 -26.83
N SER A 423 -8.45 -10.04 -26.47
CA SER A 423 -7.15 -10.24 -25.82
C SER A 423 -7.27 -10.98 -24.49
N ALA A 424 -8.30 -10.65 -23.69
CA ALA A 424 -8.56 -11.33 -22.43
C ALA A 424 -9.05 -12.77 -22.66
N TYR A 425 -9.95 -12.98 -23.61
CA TYR A 425 -10.43 -14.32 -23.96
C TYR A 425 -9.29 -15.22 -24.48
N GLN A 426 -8.45 -14.70 -25.36
CA GLN A 426 -7.30 -15.41 -25.91
C GLN A 426 -6.25 -15.72 -24.83
N ALA A 427 -6.07 -14.83 -23.84
CA ALA A 427 -5.18 -15.09 -22.72
C ALA A 427 -5.65 -16.28 -21.88
N VAL A 428 -6.96 -16.37 -21.61
CA VAL A 428 -7.56 -17.53 -20.91
C VAL A 428 -7.41 -18.81 -21.73
N ALA A 429 -7.65 -18.75 -23.04
CA ALA A 429 -7.47 -19.91 -23.91
C ALA A 429 -6.01 -20.40 -23.95
N LEU A 430 -5.05 -19.46 -23.97
CA LEU A 430 -3.62 -19.75 -23.92
C LEU A 430 -3.21 -20.32 -22.55
N ASP A 431 -3.77 -19.80 -21.46
CA ASP A 431 -3.53 -20.28 -20.11
C ASP A 431 -4.01 -21.72 -19.91
N GLN A 432 -5.23 -22.02 -20.36
CA GLN A 432 -5.81 -23.37 -20.35
C GLN A 432 -4.98 -24.39 -21.14
N LYS A 433 -4.36 -23.96 -22.25
CA LYS A 433 -3.47 -24.81 -23.06
C LYS A 433 -2.23 -25.28 -22.25
N TYR A 434 -1.81 -24.51 -21.26
CA TYR A 434 -0.69 -24.83 -20.36
C TYR A 434 -1.19 -25.17 -18.95
N ASN A 435 -2.36 -25.80 -18.83
CA ASN A 435 -2.94 -26.30 -17.58
C ASN A 435 -3.20 -25.23 -16.50
N ASN A 436 -3.42 -23.96 -16.89
CA ASN A 436 -3.59 -22.82 -15.98
C ASN A 436 -2.41 -22.61 -15.00
N GLU A 437 -1.22 -23.08 -15.39
CA GLU A 437 0.04 -22.82 -14.67
C GLU A 437 0.66 -21.45 -14.97
N PRO A 438 0.54 -20.86 -16.18
CA PRO A 438 1.13 -19.56 -16.47
C PRO A 438 0.61 -18.41 -15.59
N VAL A 439 1.50 -17.53 -15.16
CA VAL A 439 1.13 -16.27 -14.50
C VAL A 439 0.61 -15.29 -15.57
N GLN A 440 -0.62 -14.79 -15.41
CA GLN A 440 -1.19 -13.81 -16.32
C GLN A 440 -0.98 -12.38 -15.82
N ILE A 441 -0.38 -11.51 -16.63
CA ILE A 441 -0.08 -10.11 -16.27
C ILE A 441 -0.69 -9.18 -17.30
N ARG A 442 -1.70 -8.41 -16.89
CA ARG A 442 -2.29 -7.36 -17.73
C ARG A 442 -1.45 -6.10 -17.69
N VAL A 443 -1.03 -5.63 -18.86
CA VAL A 443 -0.19 -4.43 -19.02
C VAL A 443 -0.92 -3.41 -19.88
N THR A 444 -1.04 -2.18 -19.38
CA THR A 444 -1.58 -1.07 -20.16
C THR A 444 -0.43 -0.24 -20.74
N MET A 445 -0.63 0.29 -21.95
CA MET A 445 0.35 1.15 -22.62
C MET A 445 0.87 2.27 -21.69
N GLY A 446 2.18 2.33 -21.50
CA GLY A 446 2.88 3.27 -20.62
C GLY A 446 3.15 2.77 -19.20
N LYS A 447 2.58 1.62 -18.81
CA LYS A 447 2.74 0.97 -17.50
C LYS A 447 3.46 -0.37 -17.60
N GLU A 448 4.39 -0.49 -18.53
CA GLU A 448 5.17 -1.71 -18.75
C GLU A 448 6.05 -2.04 -17.52
N PRO A 449 5.95 -3.25 -16.96
CA PRO A 449 6.77 -3.66 -15.83
C PRO A 449 8.23 -3.90 -16.23
N ALA A 450 9.16 -3.81 -15.26
CA ALA A 450 10.60 -3.98 -15.48
C ALA A 450 10.94 -5.27 -16.23
N HIS A 451 10.33 -6.38 -15.83
CA HIS A 451 10.56 -7.68 -16.45
C HIS A 451 10.11 -7.74 -17.92
N LEU A 452 8.99 -7.12 -18.28
CA LEU A 452 8.54 -7.07 -19.69
C LEU A 452 9.53 -6.28 -20.55
N MET A 453 10.11 -5.19 -20.02
CA MET A 453 11.13 -4.41 -20.73
C MET A 453 12.42 -5.23 -20.91
N ALA A 454 12.83 -5.97 -19.88
CA ALA A 454 14.03 -6.80 -19.88
C ALA A 454 14.00 -7.92 -20.93
N ILE A 455 12.83 -8.52 -21.19
CA ILE A 455 12.64 -9.53 -22.25
C ILE A 455 13.12 -9.01 -23.62
N PHE A 456 12.95 -7.72 -23.88
CA PHE A 456 13.33 -7.11 -25.15
C PHE A 456 14.74 -6.51 -25.15
N LYS A 457 15.51 -6.61 -24.06
CA LYS A 457 16.94 -6.20 -23.99
C LYS A 457 17.19 -4.79 -24.53
N GLY A 458 16.37 -3.83 -24.08
CA GLY A 458 16.44 -2.41 -24.47
C GLY A 458 15.90 -2.10 -25.86
N LYS A 459 15.20 -3.05 -26.48
CA LYS A 459 14.61 -2.93 -27.83
C LYS A 459 13.11 -2.68 -27.83
N MET A 460 12.54 -2.35 -26.67
CA MET A 460 11.12 -2.08 -26.55
C MET A 460 10.78 -0.68 -27.10
N VAL A 461 9.95 -0.63 -28.13
CA VAL A 461 9.44 0.60 -28.76
C VAL A 461 7.92 0.60 -28.74
N VAL A 462 7.33 1.60 -28.10
CA VAL A 462 5.89 1.77 -27.96
C VAL A 462 5.44 2.94 -28.83
N TYR A 463 4.59 2.65 -29.82
CA TYR A 463 3.98 3.64 -30.69
C TYR A 463 2.65 4.11 -30.11
N ALA A 464 2.37 5.42 -30.23
CA ALA A 464 1.19 6.03 -29.60
C ALA A 464 -0.14 5.55 -30.21
N GLY A 465 -0.08 5.03 -31.44
CA GLY A 465 -1.21 4.56 -32.22
C GLY A 465 -0.77 3.76 -33.45
N GLY A 466 -1.69 3.60 -34.38
CA GLY A 466 -1.51 2.79 -35.58
C GLY A 466 -1.53 1.30 -35.29
N THR A 467 -1.16 0.51 -36.29
CA THR A 467 -1.15 -0.95 -36.21
C THR A 467 0.04 -1.55 -36.96
N SER A 468 0.48 -2.73 -36.53
CA SER A 468 1.48 -3.52 -37.25
C SER A 468 0.89 -4.55 -38.22
N ARG A 469 -0.44 -4.52 -38.46
CA ARG A 469 -1.19 -5.46 -39.33
C ARG A 469 -0.71 -5.46 -40.77
N ALA A 470 -0.68 -6.65 -41.36
CA ALA A 470 -0.41 -6.81 -42.78
C ALA A 470 -1.58 -6.22 -43.59
N GLY A 471 -1.29 -5.34 -44.55
CA GLY A 471 -2.33 -4.72 -45.40
C GLY A 471 -3.03 -3.49 -44.80
N SER A 472 -2.56 -2.96 -43.67
CA SER A 472 -3.05 -1.68 -43.15
C SER A 472 -2.88 -0.56 -44.18
N THR A 473 -3.98 0.16 -44.46
CA THR A 473 -4.01 1.34 -45.33
C THR A 473 -3.65 2.62 -44.59
N GLU A 474 -3.36 2.56 -43.29
CA GLU A 474 -3.03 3.75 -42.52
C GLU A 474 -1.69 4.34 -42.96
N PRO A 475 -1.66 5.64 -43.33
CA PRO A 475 -0.42 6.28 -43.74
C PRO A 475 0.54 6.32 -42.55
N THR A 476 1.68 5.63 -42.68
CA THR A 476 2.72 5.68 -41.67
C THR A 476 3.26 7.11 -41.55
N PRO A 477 3.26 7.71 -40.36
CA PRO A 477 3.80 9.04 -40.17
C PRO A 477 5.24 9.13 -40.67
N SER A 478 5.48 10.09 -41.58
CA SER A 478 6.79 10.34 -42.16
C SER A 478 7.77 10.86 -41.09
N THR A 479 7.24 11.55 -40.08
CA THR A 479 7.97 12.08 -38.92
C THR A 479 7.40 11.53 -37.62
N ARG A 480 8.26 11.07 -36.71
CA ARG A 480 7.90 10.53 -35.38
C ARG A 480 8.91 10.98 -34.34
N LEU A 481 8.45 11.27 -33.12
CA LEU A 481 9.29 11.66 -31.99
C LEU A 481 9.15 10.61 -30.90
N PHE A 482 10.26 10.12 -30.37
CA PHE A 482 10.30 9.16 -29.27
C PHE A 482 11.08 9.73 -28.11
N GLN A 483 10.55 9.57 -26.91
CA GLN A 483 11.28 9.80 -25.67
C GLN A 483 11.88 8.46 -25.22
N VAL A 484 13.18 8.46 -24.98
CA VAL A 484 13.93 7.28 -24.50
C VAL A 484 14.08 7.41 -22.99
N HIS A 485 13.66 6.37 -22.29
CA HIS A 485 13.78 6.30 -20.84
C HIS A 485 14.46 4.98 -20.47
N GLY A 486 15.48 5.04 -19.61
CA GLY A 486 16.23 3.90 -19.13
C GLY A 486 17.74 4.02 -19.35
N THR A 487 18.49 3.31 -18.53
CA THR A 487 19.95 3.39 -18.41
C THR A 487 20.65 2.09 -18.79
N ASN A 488 19.91 1.01 -19.02
CA ASN A 488 20.49 -0.28 -19.38
C ASN A 488 19.51 -1.13 -20.21
N GLU A 489 19.97 -2.29 -20.67
CA GLU A 489 19.15 -3.20 -21.49
C GLU A 489 17.92 -3.78 -20.77
N TYR A 490 17.86 -3.72 -19.44
CA TYR A 490 16.75 -4.28 -18.67
C TYR A 490 15.61 -3.28 -18.43
N ASN A 491 15.90 -1.97 -18.47
CA ASN A 491 14.93 -0.92 -18.14
C ASN A 491 14.68 0.10 -19.26
N THR A 492 15.35 -0.05 -20.41
CA THR A 492 15.18 0.89 -21.52
C THR A 492 13.93 0.63 -22.33
N LYS A 493 13.11 1.67 -22.50
CA LYS A 493 12.02 1.71 -23.48
C LYS A 493 11.98 3.06 -24.20
N ALA A 494 11.46 3.05 -25.42
CA ALA A 494 11.19 4.24 -26.20
C ALA A 494 9.69 4.40 -26.40
N PHE A 495 9.13 5.55 -26.07
CA PHE A 495 7.71 5.82 -26.25
C PHE A 495 7.48 6.98 -27.20
N GLU A 496 6.59 6.79 -28.16
CA GLU A 496 6.21 7.82 -29.11
C GLU A 496 5.43 8.93 -28.42
N VAL A 497 5.87 10.16 -28.62
CA VAL A 497 5.25 11.38 -28.11
C VAL A 497 4.83 12.27 -29.27
N PRO A 498 3.91 13.23 -29.07
CA PRO A 498 3.55 14.19 -30.10
C PRO A 498 4.78 14.89 -30.70
N VAL A 499 4.82 15.02 -32.02
CA VAL A 499 5.92 15.69 -32.75
C VAL A 499 5.82 17.20 -32.57
N ARG A 500 6.17 17.68 -31.36
CA ARG A 500 6.11 19.09 -30.95
C ARG A 500 7.28 19.41 -30.04
N ALA A 501 7.80 20.64 -30.13
CA ALA A 501 8.87 21.09 -29.24
C ALA A 501 8.51 20.97 -27.75
N SER A 502 7.24 21.20 -27.38
CA SER A 502 6.75 21.10 -26.00
C SER A 502 6.82 19.69 -25.41
N SER A 503 7.02 18.65 -26.23
CA SER A 503 7.17 17.26 -25.77
C SER A 503 8.60 16.94 -25.33
N LEU A 504 9.58 17.80 -25.59
CA LEU A 504 10.96 17.61 -25.14
C LEU A 504 11.09 17.78 -23.62
N ASN A 505 12.11 17.13 -23.05
CA ASN A 505 12.47 17.24 -21.64
C ASN A 505 14.00 17.29 -21.52
N SER A 506 14.55 18.35 -20.91
CA SER A 506 15.99 18.49 -20.73
C SER A 506 16.64 17.36 -19.93
N ASN A 507 15.87 16.53 -19.20
CA ASN A 507 16.42 15.42 -18.43
C ASN A 507 16.57 14.12 -19.23
N ASP A 508 15.95 14.00 -20.41
CA ASP A 508 15.89 12.74 -21.15
C ASP A 508 16.57 12.85 -22.53
N VAL A 509 16.63 11.73 -23.23
CA VAL A 509 17.09 11.64 -24.62
C VAL A 509 15.89 11.41 -25.54
N PHE A 510 15.89 12.09 -26.69
CA PHE A 510 14.82 11.97 -27.68
C PHE A 510 15.36 11.51 -29.04
N VAL A 511 14.57 10.68 -29.73
CA VAL A 511 14.81 10.23 -31.10
C VAL A 511 13.77 10.85 -32.01
N LEU A 512 14.17 11.76 -32.91
CA LEU A 512 13.28 12.36 -33.91
C LEU A 512 13.57 11.77 -35.29
N LYS A 513 12.73 10.82 -35.69
CA LYS A 513 12.77 10.23 -37.04
C LYS A 513 12.07 11.17 -38.02
N THR A 514 12.76 11.58 -39.06
CA THR A 514 12.23 12.37 -40.19
C THR A 514 12.41 11.57 -41.50
N PRO A 515 11.92 12.05 -42.66
CA PRO A 515 12.19 11.42 -43.94
C PRO A 515 13.67 11.43 -44.35
N SER A 516 14.45 12.43 -43.90
CA SER A 516 15.85 12.62 -44.29
C SER A 516 16.84 11.98 -43.33
N CYS A 517 16.62 12.09 -42.02
CA CYS A 517 17.52 11.58 -40.99
C CYS A 517 16.79 11.26 -39.68
N CYS A 518 17.51 10.66 -38.73
CA CYS A 518 17.01 10.31 -37.41
C CYS A 518 17.79 11.05 -36.32
N TYR A 519 17.33 12.22 -35.89
CA TYR A 519 18.06 13.02 -34.92
C TYR A 519 18.08 12.38 -33.53
N LEU A 520 19.24 12.42 -32.86
CA LEU A 520 19.41 12.07 -31.46
C LEU A 520 19.58 13.35 -30.65
N TRP A 521 18.53 13.80 -29.97
CA TRP A 521 18.57 15.01 -29.16
C TRP A 521 18.89 14.67 -27.70
N TYR A 522 19.97 15.25 -27.17
CA TYR A 522 20.46 15.04 -25.81
C TYR A 522 20.12 16.25 -24.94
N GLY A 523 19.18 16.04 -24.00
CA GLY A 523 18.91 17.02 -22.95
C GLY A 523 20.14 17.25 -22.06
N LYS A 524 20.27 18.45 -21.49
CA LYS A 524 21.40 18.80 -20.60
C LYS A 524 21.50 17.92 -19.35
N GLY A 525 20.38 17.38 -18.89
CA GLY A 525 20.25 16.55 -17.70
C GLY A 525 20.34 15.04 -17.95
N CYS A 526 20.42 14.58 -19.21
CA CYS A 526 20.51 13.14 -19.50
C CYS A 526 21.87 12.56 -19.13
N SER A 527 21.85 11.32 -18.64
CA SER A 527 23.02 10.53 -18.27
C SER A 527 23.78 10.01 -19.49
N GLY A 528 25.03 9.56 -19.28
CA GLY A 528 25.81 8.90 -20.33
C GLY A 528 25.17 7.59 -20.80
N ASP A 529 24.61 6.83 -19.86
CA ASP A 529 24.01 5.52 -20.11
C ASP A 529 22.71 5.64 -20.94
N GLU A 530 21.88 6.64 -20.67
CA GLU A 530 20.69 6.94 -21.49
C GLU A 530 21.07 7.26 -22.94
N ARG A 531 22.19 7.95 -23.17
CA ARG A 531 22.67 8.29 -24.53
C ARG A 531 23.12 7.03 -25.28
N GLU A 532 23.81 6.13 -24.61
CA GLU A 532 24.21 4.84 -25.18
C GLU A 532 22.98 4.02 -25.59
N MET A 533 22.01 3.90 -24.68
CA MET A 533 20.77 3.17 -24.94
C MET A 533 19.92 3.81 -26.04
N ALA A 534 19.87 5.14 -26.10
CA ALA A 534 19.17 5.86 -27.17
C ALA A 534 19.77 5.62 -28.56
N LYS A 535 21.09 5.41 -28.68
CA LYS A 535 21.70 5.00 -29.96
C LYS A 535 21.17 3.64 -30.40
N THR A 536 21.15 2.66 -29.50
CA THR A 536 20.62 1.31 -29.74
C THR A 536 19.16 1.36 -30.17
N VAL A 537 18.33 2.14 -29.46
CA VAL A 537 16.93 2.40 -29.83
C VAL A 537 16.81 3.04 -31.21
N ALA A 538 17.62 4.05 -31.50
CA ALA A 538 17.57 4.73 -32.80
C ALA A 538 17.96 3.82 -33.96
N ASP A 539 18.86 2.86 -33.76
CA ASP A 539 19.23 1.85 -34.76
C ASP A 539 18.09 0.89 -35.09
N ILE A 540 17.23 0.62 -34.11
CA ILE A 540 16.02 -0.19 -34.27
C ILE A 540 14.94 0.59 -35.02
N ILE A 541 14.79 1.87 -34.69
CA ILE A 541 13.76 2.74 -35.29
C ILE A 541 14.09 3.12 -36.73
N SER A 542 15.36 3.38 -37.06
CA SER A 542 15.75 3.85 -38.38
C SER A 542 17.19 3.49 -38.77
N LYS A 543 17.36 3.09 -40.04
CA LYS A 543 18.68 2.88 -40.66
C LYS A 543 19.32 4.16 -41.22
N LEU A 544 18.62 5.29 -41.13
CA LEU A 544 19.13 6.58 -41.61
C LEU A 544 20.29 7.08 -40.74
N GLU A 545 20.98 8.11 -41.24
CA GLU A 545 22.01 8.82 -40.48
C GLU A 545 21.42 9.41 -39.20
N LYS A 546 22.22 9.38 -38.12
CA LYS A 546 21.81 9.73 -36.77
C LYS A 546 22.56 10.94 -36.21
N PRO A 547 22.35 12.14 -36.76
CA PRO A 547 23.01 13.35 -36.25
C PRO A 547 22.65 13.57 -34.77
N VAL A 548 23.68 13.66 -33.95
CA VAL A 548 23.55 13.95 -32.51
C VAL A 548 23.45 15.46 -32.31
N ILE A 549 22.45 15.88 -31.55
CA ILE A 549 22.17 17.28 -31.24
C ILE A 549 22.20 17.43 -29.72
N ALA A 550 23.09 18.29 -29.22
CA ALA A 550 23.06 18.70 -27.83
C ALA A 550 22.01 19.81 -27.61
N GLU A 551 21.31 19.76 -26.48
CA GLU A 551 20.35 20.81 -26.13
C GLU A 551 21.00 22.22 -26.12
N GLY A 552 20.39 23.13 -26.88
CA GLY A 552 20.88 24.48 -27.15
C GLY A 552 21.73 24.62 -28.41
N GLN A 553 22.03 23.52 -29.12
CA GLN A 553 22.75 23.50 -30.39
C GLN A 553 21.87 22.93 -31.53
N GLU A 554 20.55 23.06 -31.41
CA GLU A 554 19.61 22.51 -32.38
C GLU A 554 19.64 23.29 -33.71
N PRO A 555 19.78 22.61 -34.86
CA PRO A 555 19.73 23.26 -36.15
C PRO A 555 18.30 23.71 -36.49
N PRO A 556 18.10 24.71 -37.37
CA PRO A 556 16.76 25.21 -37.74
C PRO A 556 15.83 24.11 -38.28
N GLU A 557 16.37 23.15 -39.03
CA GLU A 557 15.63 22.03 -39.63
C GLU A 557 15.02 21.11 -38.56
N PHE A 558 15.70 20.96 -37.41
CA PHE A 558 15.19 20.20 -36.27
C PHE A 558 13.93 20.85 -35.70
N TRP A 559 13.96 22.17 -35.48
CA TRP A 559 12.79 22.90 -34.99
C TRP A 559 11.65 22.93 -36.00
N LEU A 560 11.97 23.03 -37.29
CA LEU A 560 10.97 22.96 -38.35
C LEU A 560 10.24 21.60 -38.34
N ALA A 561 10.98 20.50 -38.16
CA ALA A 561 10.40 19.16 -38.06
C ALA A 561 9.48 18.98 -36.83
N LEU A 562 9.68 19.76 -35.77
CA LEU A 562 8.85 19.79 -34.56
C LEU A 562 7.69 20.80 -34.62
N GLY A 563 7.44 21.43 -35.77
CA GLY A 563 6.39 22.44 -35.92
C GLY A 563 6.73 23.80 -35.29
N GLY A 564 8.03 24.07 -35.08
CA GLY A 564 8.54 25.32 -34.52
C GLY A 564 9.11 25.17 -33.11
N LYS A 565 9.85 26.19 -32.67
CA LYS A 565 10.43 26.24 -31.32
C LYS A 565 9.39 26.71 -30.31
N SER A 566 9.25 25.97 -29.21
CA SER A 566 8.37 26.28 -28.08
C SER A 566 9.09 26.03 -26.76
N GLN A 567 8.52 26.50 -25.66
CA GLN A 567 8.95 26.11 -24.31
C GLN A 567 8.68 24.62 -24.08
N TYR A 568 9.58 23.99 -23.33
CA TYR A 568 9.54 22.58 -22.96
C TYR A 568 10.13 22.39 -21.56
N ALA A 569 9.93 21.22 -20.95
CA ALA A 569 10.28 20.99 -19.55
C ALA A 569 11.81 20.96 -19.35
N SER A 570 12.35 21.83 -18.50
CA SER A 570 13.80 21.97 -18.29
C SER A 570 14.23 22.04 -16.82
N SER A 571 13.34 21.70 -15.89
CA SER A 571 13.64 21.73 -14.45
C SER A 571 14.51 20.54 -14.02
N LYS A 572 15.55 20.77 -13.21
CA LYS A 572 16.39 19.74 -12.56
C LYS A 572 15.63 18.81 -11.57
N ARG A 573 14.32 18.99 -11.42
CA ARG A 573 13.50 18.49 -10.31
C ARG A 573 12.70 17.22 -10.66
N LEU A 574 13.05 16.55 -11.74
CA LEU A 574 12.39 15.31 -12.22
C LEU A 574 13.22 14.04 -11.93
N GLN A 575 14.31 14.15 -11.17
CA GLN A 575 15.19 13.05 -10.76
C GLN A 575 14.82 12.45 -9.39
N GLU A 576 13.68 12.82 -8.81
CA GLU A 576 13.23 12.27 -7.53
C GLU A 576 12.60 10.89 -7.79
N GLU A 577 13.33 9.82 -7.44
CA GLU A 577 12.72 8.50 -7.26
C GLU A 577 11.56 8.63 -6.27
N ASN A 578 10.40 8.08 -6.64
CA ASN A 578 9.25 8.03 -5.74
C ASN A 578 9.69 7.41 -4.41
N PRO A 579 9.28 7.96 -3.25
CA PRO A 579 9.51 7.30 -1.99
C PRO A 579 8.93 5.89 -2.05
N SER A 580 9.72 4.90 -1.62
CA SER A 580 9.30 3.50 -1.45
C SER A 580 7.94 3.44 -0.77
N VAL A 581 6.89 3.15 -1.54
CA VAL A 581 5.57 2.85 -0.99
C VAL A 581 5.61 1.36 -0.63
N PRO A 582 5.45 1.00 0.65
CA PRO A 582 5.48 -0.39 1.05
C PRO A 582 4.31 -1.16 0.40
N PRO A 583 4.53 -2.41 -0.05
CA PRO A 583 3.47 -3.21 -0.63
C PRO A 583 2.39 -3.53 0.41
N ARG A 584 1.13 -3.59 -0.05
CA ARG A 584 -0.06 -3.82 0.79
C ARG A 584 -0.81 -5.03 0.27
N LEU A 585 -1.11 -5.99 1.14
CA LEU A 585 -1.87 -7.17 0.78
C LEU A 585 -3.32 -6.99 1.21
N PHE A 586 -4.27 -7.41 0.39
CA PHE A 586 -5.70 -7.35 0.67
C PHE A 586 -6.33 -8.71 0.38
N GLU A 587 -7.25 -9.16 1.22
CA GLU A 587 -8.14 -10.27 0.91
C GLU A 587 -9.42 -9.73 0.27
N CYS A 588 -9.80 -10.31 -0.86
CA CYS A 588 -10.95 -9.89 -1.64
C CYS A 588 -12.10 -10.90 -1.46
N SER A 589 -13.30 -10.40 -1.14
CA SER A 589 -14.52 -11.20 -1.08
C SER A 589 -15.65 -10.54 -1.86
N ASN A 590 -16.43 -11.35 -2.58
CA ASN A 590 -17.68 -10.94 -3.21
C ASN A 590 -18.89 -11.74 -2.70
N LYS A 591 -18.77 -12.37 -1.52
CA LYS A 591 -19.78 -13.29 -0.98
C LYS A 591 -21.16 -12.64 -0.76
N THR A 592 -21.20 -11.33 -0.57
CA THR A 592 -22.43 -10.55 -0.34
C THR A 592 -22.95 -9.85 -1.61
N GLY A 593 -22.31 -10.08 -2.77
CA GLY A 593 -22.57 -9.35 -4.01
C GLY A 593 -21.99 -7.93 -4.04
N THR A 594 -21.29 -7.51 -2.98
CA THR A 594 -20.49 -6.29 -2.93
C THR A 594 -19.03 -6.70 -2.78
N PHE A 595 -18.15 -6.10 -3.58
CA PHE A 595 -16.71 -6.32 -3.48
C PHE A 595 -16.19 -5.69 -2.19
N LEU A 596 -15.63 -6.52 -1.31
CA LEU A 596 -14.98 -6.11 -0.07
C LEU A 596 -13.51 -6.52 -0.14
N ALA A 597 -12.60 -5.55 -0.01
CA ALA A 597 -11.17 -5.78 0.12
C ALA A 597 -10.72 -5.43 1.55
N THR A 598 -10.16 -6.38 2.27
CA THR A 598 -9.70 -6.22 3.66
C THR A 598 -8.17 -6.29 3.70
N GLU A 599 -7.51 -5.23 4.17
CA GLU A 599 -6.05 -5.16 4.22
C GLU A 599 -5.45 -6.13 5.24
N ILE A 600 -4.30 -6.69 4.91
CA ILE A 600 -3.46 -7.56 5.73
C ILE A 600 -2.11 -6.84 5.91
N ILE A 601 -1.87 -6.36 7.11
CA ILE A 601 -0.67 -5.61 7.49
C ILE A 601 0.39 -6.60 8.02
N ASP A 602 1.67 -6.37 7.71
CA ASP A 602 2.81 -7.25 8.06
C ASP A 602 2.60 -8.71 7.62
N PHE A 603 2.04 -8.88 6.42
CA PHE A 603 1.65 -10.17 5.88
C PHE A 603 2.82 -11.15 5.76
N THR A 604 2.56 -12.43 6.07
CA THR A 604 3.45 -13.55 5.79
C THR A 604 2.76 -14.56 4.88
N GLN A 605 3.50 -15.58 4.43
CA GLN A 605 2.92 -16.68 3.64
C GLN A 605 1.81 -17.43 4.40
N ASP A 606 1.84 -17.43 5.74
CA ASP A 606 0.82 -18.07 6.59
C ASP A 606 -0.55 -17.33 6.57
N ASP A 607 -0.61 -16.13 6.01
CA ASP A 607 -1.85 -15.34 5.88
C ASP A 607 -2.59 -15.61 4.54
N LEU A 608 -1.97 -16.37 3.64
CA LEU A 608 -2.50 -16.77 2.33
C LEU A 608 -3.20 -18.14 2.45
N GLU A 609 -4.51 -18.17 2.17
CA GLU A 609 -5.36 -19.36 2.21
C GLU A 609 -5.71 -19.80 0.79
N GLU A 610 -5.66 -21.11 0.55
CA GLU A 610 -5.90 -21.71 -0.78
C GLU A 610 -7.27 -21.34 -1.37
N SER A 611 -8.29 -21.19 -0.53
CA SER A 611 -9.67 -20.91 -0.94
C SER A 611 -10.02 -19.43 -1.09
N ASP A 612 -9.11 -18.50 -0.75
CA ASP A 612 -9.39 -17.07 -0.78
C ASP A 612 -8.65 -16.38 -1.94
N VAL A 613 -9.17 -15.22 -2.36
CA VAL A 613 -8.54 -14.39 -3.40
C VAL A 613 -7.85 -13.22 -2.71
N TYR A 614 -6.59 -12.99 -3.06
CA TYR A 614 -5.78 -11.92 -2.51
C TYR A 614 -5.44 -10.89 -3.58
N LEU A 615 -5.14 -9.66 -3.17
CA LEU A 615 -4.69 -8.54 -3.98
C LEU A 615 -3.45 -7.94 -3.31
N LEU A 616 -2.29 -8.00 -3.95
CA LEU A 616 -1.05 -7.39 -3.50
C LEU A 616 -0.80 -6.10 -4.30
N ASP A 617 -0.97 -4.96 -3.66
CA ASP A 617 -0.69 -3.63 -4.21
C ASP A 617 0.74 -3.22 -3.90
N ALA A 618 1.62 -3.24 -4.90
CA ALA A 618 3.00 -2.79 -4.84
C ALA A 618 3.19 -1.38 -5.45
N TRP A 619 2.12 -0.58 -5.49
CA TRP A 619 1.99 0.77 -6.03
C TRP A 619 2.05 0.87 -7.56
N ASP A 620 3.09 0.34 -8.18
CA ASP A 620 3.24 0.32 -9.64
C ASP A 620 2.52 -0.85 -10.31
N GLN A 621 2.22 -1.90 -9.54
CA GLN A 621 1.61 -3.15 -9.96
C GLN A 621 0.66 -3.64 -8.87
N VAL A 622 -0.44 -4.25 -9.31
CA VAL A 622 -1.40 -4.91 -8.44
C VAL A 622 -1.51 -6.37 -8.90
N SER A 623 -1.06 -7.29 -8.07
CA SER A 623 -1.17 -8.74 -8.30
C SER A 623 -2.43 -9.27 -7.63
N TRP A 624 -3.11 -10.28 -8.18
CA TRP A 624 -4.18 -10.99 -7.49
C TRP A 624 -4.16 -12.47 -7.82
N GLY A 625 -4.57 -13.32 -6.87
CA GLY A 625 -4.58 -14.78 -7.06
C GLY A 625 -5.17 -15.54 -5.88
N SER A 626 -5.50 -16.81 -6.10
CA SER A 626 -5.79 -17.80 -5.05
C SER A 626 -4.67 -18.83 -5.00
N MET A 627 -4.44 -19.43 -3.83
CA MET A 627 -3.37 -20.43 -3.66
C MET A 627 -3.76 -21.83 -4.18
N GLU A 628 -4.98 -22.02 -4.66
CA GLU A 628 -5.57 -23.32 -5.07
C GLU A 628 -4.77 -24.10 -6.14
N HIS A 629 -3.83 -23.46 -6.86
CA HIS A 629 -3.06 -24.07 -7.96
C HIS A 629 -1.53 -23.92 -7.88
N GLY A 630 -0.96 -23.59 -6.71
CA GLY A 630 0.50 -23.54 -6.57
C GLY A 630 1.17 -22.38 -7.33
N THR A 631 0.41 -21.34 -7.64
CA THR A 631 0.91 -20.03 -8.08
C THR A 631 1.50 -19.30 -6.88
N ASP A 632 2.82 -19.09 -6.89
CA ASP A 632 3.50 -18.18 -5.97
C ASP A 632 3.05 -16.74 -6.27
N LEU A 633 2.51 -16.04 -5.26
CA LEU A 633 2.08 -14.63 -5.33
C LEU A 633 3.27 -13.65 -5.34
#